data_AF-A0AAV2LFM9-F1
#
_entry.id   AF-A0AAV2LFM9-F1
#
_cell.length_a   1.000
_cell.length_b   1.000
_cell.length_c   1.000
_cell.angle_alpha   90.00
_cell.angle_beta   90.00
_cell.angle_gamma   90.00
#
_symmetry.space_group_name_H-M   'P 1'
#
loop_
_entity.id
_entity.type
_entity.pdbx_description
1 polymer ?
#
loop_
_entity_poly.entity_id
_entity_poly.type
_entity_poly.pdbx_seq_one_letter_code
_entity_poly.pdbx_strand_id
1 'polypeptide(L)'
;MMTAGLSPVQTPTDALPTLMKGDKSTFFQFGAALQQEALLMLAIMEEYDWHVFSIVTSKFPGYQDFISTLRVTVDHSFVRWDLQSVVTLDAVDGDPNSKSHIALKRIQSPVILLYCSKDEAMYILEEARSLGLVGAGYIWIVSSLTTGNPDFTPEMFPLGMISVSYDDWEYPLESRVRDGVGIISSAATAMLREKGELPEAQSGCYGTASDRSPGKLPPSALRRHMMHTWNDGRDLSFTPDGYQANPKLVVIVLNREKKWEKMGRWENGTLGLMFAVWPRYNSYGDEDADENHLSIVTLEEKPFVIVDNVDILTGTCMRNSVPCRRHIKDNSTTGGAYVKQCCKGFCIDILKKIARNVKFTYDLYLVTNGKHGKKINNMWNGMVGEVVYKKAEMAVGSLTINEERSEVIDFSVPFVETGISVMVSRSNGTVSPSAFLEPFSASVWVMMFVMLLIVTAIAVFLFEFISPLGFNRNLAQGKDPHGPSFTIGKAVWLLWGLVFNNSVPVQNPKGTTSKFIVSVWAFFAVIFLASYTANLAAFMIQEEFVDQVTGLSDKKFQSPYSYSPPFRFGTVPNGSTERNIRKNYPNMHQYMTKYHQKGVQDALVQLKTK
;
A
#
# COMPACT_ATOMS: atom_id res chain seq x y z
N MET A 1 22.49 42.83 -32.10
CA MET A 1 22.21 41.47 -32.64
C MET A 1 21.36 40.69 -31.65
N MET A 2 20.04 40.70 -31.80
CA MET A 2 19.29 39.48 -31.54
C MET A 2 19.55 38.61 -32.76
N THR A 3 20.25 37.49 -32.59
CA THR A 3 20.00 36.36 -33.47
C THR A 3 18.57 35.92 -33.19
N ALA A 4 17.60 36.54 -33.85
CA ALA A 4 16.58 35.71 -34.45
C ALA A 4 17.38 34.74 -35.33
N GLY A 5 17.29 33.44 -35.07
CA GLY A 5 17.89 32.40 -35.91
C GLY A 5 17.24 32.40 -37.29
N LEU A 6 17.51 33.44 -38.08
CA LEU A 6 17.26 33.57 -39.50
C LEU A 6 18.59 34.01 -40.13
N SER A 7 19.61 33.17 -39.96
CA SER A 7 20.73 33.13 -40.92
C SER A 7 20.26 32.27 -42.10
N PRO A 8 20.52 32.65 -43.36
CA PRO A 8 20.21 31.86 -44.55
C PRO A 8 21.25 30.76 -44.79
N VAL A 9 21.64 30.08 -43.71
CA VAL A 9 22.41 28.83 -43.68
C VAL A 9 21.77 28.04 -42.53
N GLN A 10 21.27 26.84 -42.84
CA GLN A 10 20.69 25.82 -41.94
C GLN A 10 21.11 26.03 -40.47
N THR A 11 20.23 26.14 -39.47
CA THR A 11 19.36 25.05 -38.99
C THR A 11 18.19 25.57 -38.11
N PRO A 12 16.91 25.31 -38.47
CA PRO A 12 15.75 25.56 -37.60
C PRO A 12 15.42 24.41 -36.61
N THR A 13 16.27 23.39 -36.49
CA THR A 13 16.01 22.19 -35.67
C THR A 13 17.20 21.64 -34.90
N ASP A 14 18.41 22.18 -35.08
CA ASP A 14 19.61 21.55 -34.52
C ASP A 14 20.46 22.52 -33.68
N ALA A 15 20.58 22.12 -32.42
CA ALA A 15 21.69 22.31 -31.48
C ALA A 15 22.53 23.60 -31.62
N LEU A 16 22.14 24.62 -30.84
CA LEU A 16 23.09 25.48 -30.14
C LEU A 16 22.63 25.67 -28.69
N PRO A 17 22.91 24.72 -27.77
CA PRO A 17 22.57 24.86 -26.37
C PRO A 17 23.75 25.39 -25.56
N THR A 18 23.43 26.28 -24.62
CA THR A 18 24.25 26.66 -23.46
C THR A 18 25.61 27.31 -23.76
N LEU A 19 25.60 28.46 -24.43
CA LEU A 19 26.60 29.49 -24.12
C LEU A 19 26.28 30.05 -22.74
N MET A 20 27.24 30.04 -21.81
CA MET A 20 27.14 30.80 -20.56
C MET A 20 26.76 32.24 -20.91
N LYS A 21 25.52 32.61 -20.57
CA LYS A 21 25.00 33.93 -20.85
C LYS A 21 25.54 34.86 -19.78
N GLY A 22 26.37 35.83 -20.16
CA GLY A 22 26.63 36.95 -19.27
C GLY A 22 25.33 37.70 -18.98
N ASP A 23 25.20 38.29 -17.79
CA ASP A 23 24.00 39.03 -17.30
C ASP A 23 23.46 40.11 -18.24
N LYS A 24 24.22 40.49 -19.27
CA LYS A 24 23.90 41.51 -20.28
C LYS A 24 23.45 40.94 -21.64
N SER A 25 23.44 39.61 -21.82
CA SER A 25 22.99 38.96 -23.06
C SER A 25 21.48 39.15 -23.27
N THR A 26 20.99 39.19 -24.51
CA THR A 26 19.55 39.29 -24.84
C THR A 26 19.04 38.03 -25.53
N PHE A 27 19.61 36.87 -25.20
CA PHE A 27 19.28 35.59 -25.82
C PHE A 27 18.10 34.91 -25.10
N PHE A 28 17.03 34.65 -25.86
CA PHE A 28 15.85 33.91 -25.45
C PHE A 28 15.69 32.65 -26.31
N GLN A 29 15.23 31.56 -25.70
CA GLN A 29 14.99 30.29 -26.37
C GLN A 29 13.63 29.72 -25.94
N PHE A 30 12.88 29.17 -26.89
CA PHE A 30 11.59 28.50 -26.63
C PHE A 30 11.73 27.10 -26.01
N GLY A 31 12.95 26.55 -25.98
CA GLY A 31 13.25 25.28 -25.33
C GLY A 31 13.14 25.37 -23.81
N ALA A 32 13.02 24.19 -23.18
CA ALA A 32 13.08 24.08 -21.74
C ALA A 32 14.46 24.42 -21.20
N ALA A 33 14.46 24.92 -19.97
CA ALA A 33 15.66 24.96 -19.16
C ALA A 33 16.09 23.53 -18.79
N LEU A 34 17.40 23.34 -18.64
CA LEU A 34 17.99 22.07 -18.19
C LEU A 34 17.36 21.54 -16.89
N GLN A 35 16.99 22.46 -15.99
CA GLN A 35 16.31 22.12 -14.74
C GLN A 35 14.92 21.52 -14.98
N GLN A 36 14.14 22.07 -15.92
CA GLN A 36 12.81 21.56 -16.25
C GLN A 36 12.91 20.17 -16.90
N GLU A 37 13.89 19.95 -17.77
CA GLU A 37 14.13 18.62 -18.36
C GLU A 37 14.56 17.59 -17.30
N ALA A 38 15.47 17.97 -16.40
CA ALA A 38 15.92 17.10 -15.30
C ALA A 38 14.76 16.72 -14.36
N LEU A 39 13.87 17.66 -14.04
CA LEU A 39 12.66 17.41 -13.26
C LEU A 39 11.71 16.43 -13.96
N LEU A 40 11.52 16.57 -15.28
CA LEU A 40 10.71 15.63 -16.05
C LEU A 40 11.35 14.24 -16.13
N MET A 41 12.67 14.13 -16.27
CA MET A 41 13.37 12.85 -16.20
C MET A 41 13.13 12.14 -14.85
N LEU A 42 13.24 12.88 -13.74
CA LEU A 42 12.94 12.34 -12.42
C LEU A 42 11.46 11.95 -12.27
N ALA A 43 10.53 12.75 -12.81
CA ALA A 43 9.11 12.43 -12.79
C ALA A 43 8.79 11.14 -13.57
N ILE A 44 9.46 10.90 -14.72
CA ILE A 44 9.36 9.64 -15.46
C ILE A 44 9.83 8.48 -14.59
N MET A 45 11.00 8.61 -13.97
CA MET A 45 11.54 7.56 -13.11
C MET A 45 10.66 7.28 -11.89
N GLU A 46 10.06 8.31 -11.31
CA GLU A 46 9.12 8.18 -10.20
C GLU A 46 7.85 7.44 -10.62
N GLU A 47 7.32 7.71 -11.82
CA GLU A 47 6.13 7.02 -12.33
C GLU A 47 6.35 5.51 -12.53
N TYR A 48 7.57 5.10 -12.89
CA TYR A 48 7.95 3.70 -13.09
C TYR A 48 8.62 3.03 -11.88
N ASP A 49 8.63 3.68 -10.70
CA ASP A 49 9.30 3.20 -9.47
C ASP A 49 10.82 2.91 -9.65
N TRP A 50 11.49 3.65 -10.53
CA TRP A 50 12.94 3.52 -10.79
C TRP A 50 13.77 4.34 -9.81
N HIS A 51 13.96 3.82 -8.60
CA HIS A 51 14.69 4.54 -7.57
C HIS A 51 16.23 4.42 -7.66
N VAL A 52 16.75 3.43 -8.41
CA VAL A 52 18.19 3.15 -8.51
C VAL A 52 18.69 3.57 -9.88
N PHE A 53 19.61 4.54 -9.93
CA PHE A 53 20.10 5.07 -11.20
C PHE A 53 21.54 5.58 -11.14
N SER A 54 22.13 5.79 -12.31
CA SER A 54 23.42 6.46 -12.48
C SER A 54 23.30 7.61 -13.47
N ILE A 55 24.21 8.58 -13.33
CA ILE A 55 24.30 9.75 -14.21
C ILE A 55 25.56 9.62 -15.05
N VAL A 56 25.42 9.71 -16.36
CA VAL A 56 26.52 9.77 -17.34
C VAL A 56 26.44 11.13 -18.04
N THR A 57 27.51 11.91 -17.99
CA THR A 57 27.58 13.18 -18.72
C THR A 57 28.87 13.27 -19.52
N SER A 58 28.86 14.01 -20.63
CA SER A 58 30.09 14.50 -21.23
C SER A 58 30.54 15.81 -20.55
N LYS A 59 31.70 16.36 -20.92
CA LYS A 59 32.12 17.72 -20.53
C LYS A 59 31.37 18.83 -21.29
N PHE A 60 30.20 18.53 -21.86
CA PHE A 60 29.36 19.50 -22.53
C PHE A 60 28.95 20.65 -21.58
N PRO A 61 28.97 21.92 -22.02
CA PRO A 61 28.61 23.06 -21.17
C PRO A 61 27.27 22.86 -20.45
N GLY A 62 27.23 23.13 -19.14
CA GLY A 62 26.02 22.92 -18.31
C GLY A 62 25.94 21.58 -17.59
N TYR A 63 26.88 20.65 -17.81
CA TYR A 63 26.88 19.34 -17.13
C TYR A 63 26.92 19.43 -15.59
N GLN A 64 27.63 20.43 -15.04
CA GLN A 64 27.69 20.63 -13.58
C GLN A 64 26.35 21.09 -13.01
N ASP A 65 25.62 21.93 -13.75
CA ASP A 65 24.29 22.40 -13.37
C ASP A 65 23.27 21.26 -13.47
N PHE A 66 23.40 20.37 -14.45
CA PHE A 66 22.58 19.16 -14.55
C PHE A 66 22.76 18.26 -13.32
N ILE A 67 24.01 17.94 -12.98
CA ILE A 67 24.34 17.06 -11.85
C ILE A 67 23.91 17.70 -10.52
N SER A 68 24.15 19.00 -10.33
CA SER A 68 23.77 19.70 -9.11
C SER A 68 22.25 19.78 -8.95
N THR A 69 21.51 20.05 -10.03
CA THR A 69 20.04 20.07 -10.02
C THR A 69 19.50 18.71 -9.62
N LEU A 70 19.94 17.62 -10.27
CA LEU A 70 19.50 16.27 -9.92
C LEU A 70 19.81 15.92 -8.47
N ARG A 71 21.01 16.24 -7.97
CA ARG A 71 21.40 15.97 -6.58
C ARG A 71 20.49 16.72 -5.60
N VAL A 72 20.28 18.02 -5.80
CA VAL A 72 19.42 18.83 -4.93
C VAL A 72 17.97 18.34 -4.94
N THR A 73 17.42 18.01 -6.12
CA THR A 73 16.05 17.50 -6.22
C THR A 73 15.91 16.15 -5.54
N VAL A 74 16.88 15.24 -5.72
CA VAL A 74 16.90 13.94 -5.06
C VAL A 74 16.97 14.08 -3.54
N ASP A 75 17.87 14.91 -3.03
CA ASP A 75 18.08 15.11 -1.59
C ASP A 75 16.84 15.71 -0.89
N HIS A 76 16.07 16.55 -1.60
CA HIS A 76 14.87 17.21 -1.07
C HIS A 76 13.58 16.41 -1.25
N SER A 77 13.62 15.33 -2.03
CA SER A 77 12.44 14.50 -2.26
C SER A 77 12.19 13.54 -1.09
N PHE A 78 10.92 13.24 -0.81
CA PHE A 78 10.55 12.21 0.17
C PHE A 78 10.83 10.78 -0.34
N VAL A 79 11.06 10.65 -1.65
CA VAL A 79 11.40 9.39 -2.31
C VAL A 79 12.86 9.06 -2.00
N ARG A 80 13.12 7.84 -1.50
CA ARG A 80 14.50 7.38 -1.24
C ARG A 80 15.16 6.92 -2.54
N TRP A 81 15.73 7.86 -3.28
CA TRP A 81 16.57 7.58 -4.44
C TRP A 81 17.91 6.97 -4.03
N ASP A 82 18.47 6.14 -4.90
CA ASP A 82 19.80 5.55 -4.79
C ASP A 82 20.62 5.90 -6.02
N LEU A 83 21.35 7.03 -5.93
CA LEU A 83 22.28 7.47 -6.96
C LEU A 83 23.61 6.70 -6.80
N GLN A 84 23.82 5.68 -7.63
CA GLN A 84 24.96 4.76 -7.49
C GLN A 84 26.27 5.35 -7.98
N SER A 85 26.26 5.97 -9.16
CA SER A 85 27.47 6.50 -9.77
C SER A 85 27.19 7.75 -10.61
N VAL A 86 28.15 8.66 -10.62
CA VAL A 86 28.19 9.83 -11.51
C VAL A 86 29.47 9.72 -12.30
N VAL A 87 29.34 9.57 -13.62
CA VAL A 87 30.46 9.37 -14.54
C VAL A 87 30.49 10.54 -15.50
N THR A 88 31.62 11.24 -15.53
CA THR A 88 31.89 12.30 -16.51
C THR A 88 32.90 11.80 -17.53
N LEU A 89 32.53 11.83 -18.81
CA LEU A 89 33.30 11.29 -19.91
C LEU A 89 33.92 12.42 -20.74
N ASP A 90 35.16 12.20 -21.16
CA ASP A 90 35.84 13.03 -22.16
C ASP A 90 35.56 12.44 -23.53
N ALA A 91 34.65 13.05 -24.28
CA ALA A 91 34.19 12.54 -25.57
C ALA A 91 35.23 12.63 -26.71
N VAL A 92 36.43 13.16 -26.42
CA VAL A 92 37.50 13.38 -27.40
C VAL A 92 38.53 12.24 -27.41
N ASP A 93 38.61 11.42 -26.35
CA ASP A 93 39.62 10.36 -26.23
C ASP A 93 39.04 9.00 -26.67
N GLY A 94 39.14 8.69 -27.96
CA GLY A 94 38.76 7.41 -28.57
C GLY A 94 39.68 6.22 -28.26
N ASP A 95 40.34 6.21 -27.10
CA ASP A 95 41.30 5.17 -26.73
C ASP A 95 40.59 4.03 -25.94
N PRO A 96 40.67 2.74 -26.33
CA PRO A 96 39.99 1.64 -25.65
C PRO A 96 40.47 1.38 -24.21
N ASN A 97 41.65 1.87 -23.84
CA ASN A 97 42.21 1.84 -22.48
C ASN A 97 41.84 3.10 -21.66
N SER A 98 40.94 3.92 -22.17
CA SER A 98 40.51 5.16 -21.54
C SER A 98 39.82 4.92 -20.20
N LYS A 99 40.01 5.87 -19.28
CA LYS A 99 39.33 5.92 -17.98
C LYS A 99 37.80 5.85 -18.13
N SER A 100 37.27 6.29 -19.27
CA SER A 100 35.86 6.23 -19.66
C SER A 100 35.33 4.81 -19.81
N HIS A 101 36.07 3.90 -20.47
CA HIS A 101 35.66 2.50 -20.60
C HIS A 101 35.55 1.80 -19.23
N ILE A 102 36.54 2.03 -18.35
CA ILE A 102 36.55 1.50 -16.98
C ILE A 102 35.41 2.11 -16.14
N ALA A 103 35.14 3.41 -16.32
CA ALA A 103 34.10 4.10 -15.57
C ALA A 103 32.70 3.63 -15.99
N LEU A 104 32.43 3.44 -17.28
CA LEU A 104 31.17 2.89 -17.78
C LEU A 104 30.96 1.44 -17.32
N LYS A 105 32.01 0.61 -17.33
CA LYS A 105 31.94 -0.78 -16.83
C LYS A 105 31.56 -0.89 -15.35
N ARG A 106 31.77 0.16 -14.56
CA ARG A 106 31.40 0.18 -13.13
C ARG A 106 29.90 0.37 -12.89
N ILE A 107 29.14 0.78 -13.91
CA ILE A 107 27.71 1.06 -13.79
C ILE A 107 26.93 -0.26 -13.67
N GLN A 108 26.23 -0.42 -12.54
CA GLN A 108 25.36 -1.59 -12.27
C GLN A 108 23.88 -1.19 -12.15
N SER A 109 23.58 0.11 -12.23
CA SER A 109 22.22 0.61 -12.09
C SER A 109 21.39 0.29 -13.35
N PRO A 110 20.11 -0.09 -13.18
CA PRO A 110 19.23 -0.39 -14.31
C PRO A 110 18.86 0.85 -15.14
N VAL A 111 18.86 2.04 -14.53
CA VAL A 111 18.53 3.30 -15.23
C VAL A 111 19.75 4.20 -15.32
N ILE A 112 19.98 4.77 -16.50
CA ILE A 112 21.11 5.63 -16.82
C ILE A 112 20.58 6.93 -17.42
N LEU A 113 20.87 8.05 -16.76
CA LEU A 113 20.60 9.39 -17.29
C LEU A 113 21.80 9.86 -18.11
N LEU A 114 21.59 10.21 -19.38
CA LEU A 114 22.65 10.70 -20.27
C LEU A 114 22.46 12.18 -20.60
N TYR A 115 23.49 12.98 -20.33
CA TYR A 115 23.58 14.38 -20.74
C TYR A 115 24.84 14.62 -21.57
N CYS A 116 24.67 14.81 -22.88
CA CYS A 116 25.73 15.15 -23.81
C CYS A 116 25.15 15.78 -25.09
N SER A 117 26.01 16.16 -26.04
CA SER A 117 25.56 16.51 -27.39
C SER A 117 25.22 15.26 -28.22
N LYS A 118 24.47 15.43 -29.31
CA LYS A 118 24.10 14.33 -30.22
C LYS A 118 25.33 13.58 -30.77
N ASP A 119 26.39 14.29 -31.14
CA ASP A 119 27.60 13.68 -31.69
C ASP A 119 28.36 12.88 -30.62
N GLU A 120 28.50 13.42 -29.40
CA GLU A 120 29.12 12.71 -28.28
C GLU A 120 28.29 11.49 -27.84
N ALA A 121 26.95 11.58 -27.91
CA ALA A 121 26.05 10.48 -27.58
C ALA A 121 26.29 9.27 -28.49
N MET A 122 26.61 9.49 -29.77
CA MET A 122 26.92 8.40 -30.70
C MET A 122 28.12 7.57 -30.22
N TYR A 123 29.20 8.24 -29.82
CA TYR A 123 30.39 7.56 -29.30
C TYR A 123 30.13 6.87 -27.95
N ILE A 124 29.44 7.55 -27.02
CA ILE A 124 29.16 6.99 -25.69
C ILE A 124 28.26 5.75 -25.79
N LEU A 125 27.23 5.79 -26.64
CA LEU A 125 26.29 4.66 -26.81
C LEU A 125 26.92 3.51 -27.60
N GLU A 126 27.82 3.80 -28.54
CA GLU A 126 28.61 2.77 -29.20
C GLU A 126 29.51 2.01 -28.21
N GLU A 127 30.18 2.75 -27.32
CA GLU A 127 30.99 2.16 -26.26
C GLU A 127 30.14 1.37 -25.26
N ALA A 128 29.01 1.93 -24.85
CA ALA A 128 28.04 1.27 -23.97
C ALA A 128 27.50 -0.04 -24.58
N ARG A 129 27.29 -0.07 -25.91
CA ARG A 129 26.89 -1.28 -26.64
C ARG A 129 27.97 -2.35 -26.58
N SER A 130 29.25 -1.98 -26.72
CA SER A 130 30.37 -2.93 -26.58
C SER A 130 30.46 -3.55 -25.17
N LEU A 131 30.03 -2.80 -24.15
CA LEU A 131 29.99 -3.22 -22.74
C LEU A 131 28.71 -3.96 -22.34
N GLY A 132 27.74 -4.10 -23.26
CA GLY A 132 26.44 -4.72 -22.96
C GLY A 132 25.50 -3.85 -22.11
N LEU A 133 25.79 -2.55 -21.94
CA LEU A 133 24.97 -1.58 -21.19
C LEU A 133 23.74 -1.10 -21.98
N VAL A 134 23.49 -1.67 -23.16
CA VAL A 134 22.35 -1.39 -24.05
C VAL A 134 21.34 -2.55 -24.04
N GLY A 135 21.60 -3.62 -23.26
CA GLY A 135 20.76 -4.81 -23.21
C GLY A 135 19.53 -4.72 -22.31
N ALA A 136 18.81 -5.84 -22.21
CA ALA A 136 17.47 -6.01 -21.60
C ALA A 136 17.37 -5.75 -20.07
N GLY A 137 18.35 -5.07 -19.47
CA GLY A 137 18.34 -4.64 -18.08
C GLY A 137 18.72 -3.17 -17.87
N TYR A 138 19.00 -2.44 -18.95
CA TYR A 138 19.46 -1.06 -18.91
C TYR A 138 18.54 -0.13 -19.69
N ILE A 139 18.15 0.97 -19.07
CA ILE A 139 17.30 2.01 -19.66
C ILE A 139 18.09 3.30 -19.75
N TRP A 140 18.12 3.87 -20.95
CA TRP A 140 18.75 5.16 -21.23
C TRP A 140 17.68 6.23 -21.33
N ILE A 141 17.74 7.21 -20.42
CA ILE A 141 16.90 8.42 -20.46
C ILE A 141 17.80 9.60 -20.82
N VAL A 142 17.38 10.37 -21.81
CA VAL A 142 18.23 11.39 -22.41
C VAL A 142 17.55 12.74 -22.56
N SER A 143 18.36 13.80 -22.62
CA SER A 143 17.89 15.19 -22.82
C SER A 143 17.56 15.49 -24.27
N SER A 144 16.83 16.58 -24.50
CA SER A 144 16.46 17.03 -25.84
C SER A 144 17.69 17.29 -26.74
N LEU A 145 18.84 17.61 -26.12
CA LEU A 145 20.10 17.89 -26.80
C LEU A 145 20.71 16.66 -27.48
N THR A 146 20.59 15.51 -26.84
CA THR A 146 21.11 14.24 -27.36
C THR A 146 20.24 13.73 -28.52
N THR A 147 18.94 13.98 -28.45
CA THR A 147 17.97 13.61 -29.48
C THR A 147 18.13 14.48 -30.71
N GLY A 148 18.28 15.79 -30.52
CA GLY A 148 18.34 16.77 -31.61
C GLY A 148 17.10 16.65 -32.51
N ASN A 149 17.28 16.66 -33.83
CA ASN A 149 16.19 16.40 -34.76
C ASN A 149 15.69 14.92 -34.67
N PRO A 150 14.42 14.67 -34.31
CA PRO A 150 13.84 13.32 -34.22
C PRO A 150 13.64 12.64 -35.59
N ASP A 151 13.68 13.37 -36.71
CA ASP A 151 13.56 12.78 -38.05
C ASP A 151 14.80 11.99 -38.47
N PHE A 152 15.96 12.31 -37.86
CA PHE A 152 17.26 11.68 -38.17
C PHE A 152 17.83 11.01 -36.93
N THR A 153 17.53 9.72 -36.75
CA THR A 153 18.01 8.90 -35.65
C THR A 153 19.25 8.09 -36.04
N PRO A 154 20.39 8.27 -35.34
CA PRO A 154 21.58 7.44 -35.57
C PRO A 154 21.28 5.96 -35.28
N GLU A 155 21.91 5.06 -36.05
CA GLU A 155 21.70 3.63 -35.86
C GLU A 155 22.18 3.09 -34.50
N MET A 156 23.09 3.82 -33.85
CA MET A 156 23.75 3.46 -32.59
C MET A 156 22.81 3.59 -31.39
N PHE A 157 21.69 4.28 -31.55
CA PHE A 157 20.76 4.54 -30.45
C PHE A 157 20.00 3.26 -30.05
N PRO A 158 19.95 2.93 -28.75
CA PRO A 158 19.19 1.78 -28.24
C PRO A 158 17.71 1.84 -28.58
N LEU A 159 17.11 0.68 -28.86
CA LEU A 159 15.65 0.57 -28.87
C LEU A 159 15.10 0.84 -27.47
N GLY A 160 13.98 1.55 -27.40
CA GLY A 160 13.32 1.96 -26.15
C GLY A 160 14.08 2.99 -25.31
N MET A 161 15.11 3.63 -25.89
CA MET A 161 15.67 4.87 -25.37
C MET A 161 14.55 5.90 -25.17
N ILE A 162 14.56 6.55 -24.00
CA ILE A 162 13.54 7.53 -23.61
C ILE A 162 14.17 8.91 -23.74
N SER A 163 13.52 9.81 -24.48
CA SER A 163 13.96 11.20 -24.60
C SER A 163 12.88 12.14 -24.08
N VAL A 164 13.34 13.18 -23.39
CA VAL A 164 12.52 14.33 -23.05
C VAL A 164 12.77 15.41 -24.10
N SER A 165 11.73 15.82 -24.81
CA SER A 165 11.84 16.87 -25.83
C SER A 165 10.70 17.89 -25.71
N TYR A 166 10.86 19.01 -26.42
CA TYR A 166 9.78 19.94 -26.62
C TYR A 166 8.72 19.34 -27.58
N ASP A 167 7.45 19.75 -27.45
CA ASP A 167 6.37 19.26 -28.32
C ASP A 167 6.44 19.85 -29.74
N ASP A 168 7.35 19.34 -30.56
CA ASP A 168 7.50 19.78 -31.95
C ASP A 168 6.28 19.45 -32.83
N TRP A 169 5.53 18.39 -32.50
CA TRP A 169 4.33 17.98 -33.25
C TRP A 169 3.14 18.92 -33.03
N GLU A 170 2.90 19.33 -31.78
CA GLU A 170 1.78 20.24 -31.47
C GLU A 170 2.13 21.70 -31.77
N TYR A 171 3.42 22.05 -31.76
CA TYR A 171 3.89 23.42 -31.97
C TYR A 171 4.96 23.50 -33.07
N PRO A 172 4.54 23.43 -34.35
CA PRO A 172 5.46 23.40 -35.48
C PRO A 172 6.19 24.73 -35.68
N LEU A 173 7.23 24.72 -36.52
CA LEU A 173 8.11 25.86 -36.81
C LEU A 173 7.34 27.16 -37.17
N GLU A 174 6.32 27.07 -38.00
CA GLU A 174 5.53 28.24 -38.43
C GLU A 174 4.85 28.94 -37.26
N SER A 175 4.31 28.16 -36.32
CA SER A 175 3.67 28.69 -35.11
C SER A 175 4.71 29.32 -34.18
N ARG A 176 5.89 28.71 -34.06
CA ARG A 176 7.05 29.26 -33.30
C ARG A 176 7.51 30.61 -33.84
N VAL A 177 7.63 30.74 -35.15
CA VAL A 177 8.05 31.99 -35.80
C VAL A 177 7.00 33.07 -35.59
N ARG A 178 5.71 32.75 -35.80
CA ARG A 178 4.60 33.69 -35.57
C ARG A 178 4.58 34.21 -34.14
N ASP A 179 4.66 33.31 -33.17
CA ASP A 179 4.59 33.67 -31.75
C ASP A 179 5.87 34.41 -31.33
N GLY A 180 7.04 34.08 -31.89
CA GLY A 180 8.29 34.85 -31.72
C GLY A 180 8.21 36.28 -32.24
N VAL A 181 7.63 36.51 -33.42
CA VAL A 181 7.35 37.86 -33.94
C VAL A 181 6.32 38.57 -33.05
N GLY A 182 5.33 37.84 -32.52
CA GLY A 182 4.36 38.34 -31.56
C GLY A 182 5.00 38.85 -30.27
N ILE A 183 5.94 38.10 -29.69
CA ILE A 183 6.67 38.49 -28.46
C ILE A 183 7.46 39.78 -28.69
N ILE A 184 8.20 39.87 -29.81
CA ILE A 184 9.01 41.05 -30.13
C ILE A 184 8.13 42.28 -30.37
N SER A 185 7.05 42.13 -31.14
CA SER A 185 6.14 43.24 -31.44
C SER A 185 5.38 43.71 -30.19
N SER A 186 4.95 42.79 -29.34
CA SER A 186 4.31 43.11 -28.05
C SER A 186 5.28 43.82 -27.11
N ALA A 187 6.51 43.32 -26.97
CA ALA A 187 7.55 43.95 -26.16
C ALA A 187 7.92 45.36 -26.65
N ALA A 188 8.03 45.54 -27.98
CA ALA A 188 8.27 46.85 -28.59
C ALA A 188 7.09 47.81 -28.34
N THR A 189 5.85 47.32 -28.49
CA THR A 189 4.64 48.12 -28.22
C THR A 189 4.56 48.52 -26.75
N ALA A 190 4.85 47.61 -25.82
CA ALA A 190 4.88 47.89 -24.39
C ALA A 190 5.96 48.92 -24.03
N MET A 191 7.16 48.76 -24.60
CA MET A 191 8.26 49.70 -24.41
C MET A 191 7.95 51.09 -24.97
N LEU A 192 7.33 51.16 -26.16
CA LEU A 192 6.90 52.42 -26.78
C LEU A 192 5.84 53.13 -25.93
N ARG A 193 4.91 52.39 -25.32
CA ARG A 193 3.90 52.96 -24.41
C ARG A 193 4.52 53.51 -23.12
N GLU A 194 5.51 52.84 -22.55
CA GLU A 194 6.10 53.24 -21.27
C GLU A 194 7.15 54.34 -21.42
N LYS A 195 8.01 54.25 -22.44
CA LYS A 195 9.19 55.12 -22.59
C LYS A 195 9.12 56.08 -23.78
N GLY A 196 8.16 55.92 -24.69
CA GLY A 196 8.01 56.77 -25.87
C GLY A 196 9.08 56.57 -26.96
N GLU A 197 10.11 55.75 -26.71
CA GLU A 197 11.24 55.53 -27.62
C GLU A 197 11.61 54.05 -27.72
N LEU A 198 12.05 53.63 -28.92
CA LEU A 198 12.57 52.28 -29.20
C LEU A 198 14.10 52.31 -29.38
N PRO A 199 14.82 51.22 -29.06
CA PRO A 199 16.26 51.14 -29.30
C PRO A 199 16.56 51.21 -30.80
N GLU A 200 17.55 52.02 -31.20
CA GLU A 200 18.03 52.03 -32.58
C GLU A 200 18.69 50.70 -32.93
N ALA A 201 18.32 50.14 -34.08
CA ALA A 201 18.92 48.91 -34.60
C ALA A 201 20.37 49.18 -35.05
N GLN A 202 21.30 48.32 -34.66
CA GLN A 202 22.67 48.39 -35.17
C GLN A 202 22.68 47.99 -36.66
N SER A 203 23.08 48.92 -37.53
CA SER A 203 23.12 48.73 -38.98
C SER A 203 24.41 48.06 -39.50
N GLY A 204 25.41 47.83 -38.64
CA GLY A 204 26.67 47.18 -39.04
C GLY A 204 27.43 46.51 -37.89
N CYS A 205 28.24 45.50 -38.22
CA CYS A 205 29.02 44.71 -37.24
C CYS A 205 30.24 45.46 -36.67
N TYR A 206 30.72 46.50 -37.36
CA TYR A 206 31.93 47.25 -37.01
C TYR A 206 31.68 48.47 -36.10
N GLY A 207 30.43 48.81 -35.82
CA GLY A 207 30.10 49.88 -34.88
C GLY A 207 30.40 49.46 -33.44
N THR A 208 31.40 50.07 -32.82
CA THR A 208 31.74 49.81 -31.42
C THR A 208 30.65 50.32 -30.48
N ALA A 209 30.51 49.70 -29.31
CA ALA A 209 29.60 50.13 -28.25
C ALA A 209 29.87 51.55 -27.71
N SER A 210 30.90 52.24 -28.22
CA SER A 210 31.31 53.61 -27.89
C SER A 210 30.57 54.71 -28.66
N ASP A 211 29.85 54.39 -29.75
CA ASP A 211 28.99 55.38 -30.46
C ASP A 211 27.63 55.62 -29.76
N ARG A 212 27.48 55.12 -28.53
CA ARG A 212 26.30 55.32 -27.70
C ARG A 212 26.31 56.73 -27.13
N SER A 213 25.68 57.66 -27.84
CA SER A 213 25.32 58.98 -27.30
C SER A 213 24.67 58.84 -25.91
N PRO A 214 25.08 59.63 -24.90
CA PRO A 214 24.49 59.57 -23.56
C PRO A 214 22.99 59.83 -23.65
N GLY A 215 22.17 58.86 -23.23
CA GLY A 215 20.70 58.98 -23.23
C GLY A 215 19.95 57.99 -24.12
N LYS A 216 20.61 57.30 -25.08
CA LYS A 216 19.94 56.29 -25.90
C LYS A 216 19.78 54.95 -25.17
N LEU A 217 18.59 54.35 -25.27
CA LEU A 217 18.25 53.07 -24.65
C LEU A 217 19.10 51.93 -25.22
N PRO A 218 19.75 51.10 -24.37
CA PRO A 218 20.53 49.97 -24.86
C PRO A 218 19.60 48.88 -25.44
N PRO A 219 20.07 48.03 -26.36
CA PRO A 219 19.29 46.89 -26.87
C PRO A 219 18.79 45.93 -25.77
N SER A 220 19.49 45.88 -24.63
CA SER A 220 19.07 45.13 -23.45
C SER A 220 17.84 45.70 -22.74
N ALA A 221 17.41 46.93 -23.06
CA ALA A 221 16.20 47.54 -22.49
C ALA A 221 14.93 46.77 -22.89
N LEU A 222 14.92 46.16 -24.08
CA LEU A 222 13.79 45.38 -24.56
C LEU A 222 13.63 44.05 -23.81
N ARG A 223 14.72 43.53 -23.20
CA ARG A 223 14.73 42.28 -22.43
C ARG A 223 13.67 42.26 -21.33
N ARG A 224 13.48 43.37 -20.61
CA ARG A 224 12.51 43.46 -19.51
C ARG A 224 11.07 43.28 -19.98
N HIS A 225 10.74 43.84 -21.15
CA HIS A 225 9.41 43.77 -21.73
C HIS A 225 9.15 42.43 -22.44
N MET A 226 10.19 41.66 -22.76
CA MET A 226 10.06 40.30 -23.30
C MET A 226 9.88 39.22 -22.24
N MET A 227 10.22 39.46 -20.96
CA MET A 227 10.11 38.43 -19.92
C MET A 227 8.67 38.02 -19.61
N HIS A 228 7.73 38.96 -19.71
CA HIS A 228 6.31 38.73 -19.45
C HIS A 228 5.48 39.10 -20.67
N THR A 229 5.27 38.14 -21.56
CA THR A 229 4.44 38.30 -22.75
C THR A 229 3.30 37.31 -22.76
N TRP A 230 2.09 37.83 -22.77
CA TRP A 230 0.87 37.07 -23.02
C TRP A 230 0.45 37.30 -24.46
N ASN A 231 0.29 36.24 -25.24
CA ASN A 231 -0.17 36.35 -26.62
C ASN A 231 -1.19 35.25 -26.91
N ASP A 232 -2.31 35.61 -27.54
CA ASP A 232 -3.32 34.66 -28.03
C ASP A 232 -3.81 33.64 -26.97
N GLY A 233 -4.02 34.10 -25.74
CA GLY A 233 -4.50 33.26 -24.63
C GLY A 233 -3.46 32.27 -24.05
N ARG A 234 -2.18 32.34 -24.47
CA ARG A 234 -1.09 31.48 -24.01
C ARG A 234 -0.03 32.28 -23.24
N ASP A 235 0.50 31.67 -22.18
CA ASP A 235 1.64 32.20 -21.43
C ASP A 235 2.95 31.87 -22.15
N LEU A 236 3.62 32.90 -22.67
CA LEU A 236 4.92 32.79 -23.33
C LEU A 236 6.01 33.50 -22.53
N SER A 237 5.88 33.53 -21.21
CA SER A 237 6.87 34.12 -20.31
C SER A 237 8.20 33.37 -20.31
N PHE A 238 9.27 34.10 -20.00
CA PHE A 238 10.64 33.57 -19.92
C PHE A 238 11.21 33.66 -18.50
N THR A 239 12.07 32.72 -18.16
CA THR A 239 12.89 32.73 -16.94
C THR A 239 13.97 33.81 -17.01
N PRO A 240 14.57 34.19 -15.86
CA PRO A 240 15.71 35.09 -15.84
C PRO A 240 16.89 34.62 -16.70
N ASP A 241 17.01 33.32 -16.95
CA ASP A 241 18.06 32.74 -17.80
C ASP A 241 17.71 32.80 -19.31
N GLY A 242 16.50 33.23 -19.65
CA GLY A 242 16.00 33.36 -21.02
C GLY A 242 15.50 32.05 -21.64
N TYR A 243 15.05 31.10 -20.82
CA TYR A 243 14.30 29.91 -21.27
C TYR A 243 12.81 30.13 -21.06
N GLN A 244 11.94 29.36 -21.73
CA GLN A 244 10.50 29.48 -21.51
C GLN A 244 10.15 29.03 -20.07
N ALA A 245 9.30 29.79 -19.37
CA ALA A 245 8.93 29.50 -17.98
C ALA A 245 8.03 28.25 -17.86
N ASN A 246 7.09 28.08 -18.79
CA ASN A 246 6.16 26.95 -18.85
C ASN A 246 6.13 26.33 -20.26
N PRO A 247 7.19 25.61 -20.68
CA PRO A 247 7.20 24.93 -21.97
C PRO A 247 6.31 23.68 -21.93
N LYS A 248 5.69 23.36 -23.08
CA LYS A 248 5.03 22.08 -23.28
C LYS A 248 6.09 21.02 -23.61
N LEU A 249 6.30 20.09 -22.70
CA LEU A 249 7.26 19.01 -22.87
C LEU A 249 6.56 17.70 -23.19
N VAL A 250 7.23 16.85 -23.95
CA VAL A 250 6.76 15.54 -24.33
C VAL A 250 7.80 14.49 -24.01
N VAL A 251 7.32 13.31 -23.68
CA VAL A 251 8.14 12.12 -23.51
C VAL A 251 8.01 11.32 -24.78
N ILE A 252 9.14 11.07 -25.44
CA ILE A 252 9.21 10.30 -26.67
C ILE A 252 10.09 9.08 -26.46
N VAL A 253 9.75 7.99 -27.15
CA VAL A 253 10.45 6.70 -27.01
C VAL A 253 10.80 6.17 -28.38
N LEU A 254 12.00 5.61 -28.50
CA LEU A 254 12.47 5.04 -29.76
C LEU A 254 11.86 3.66 -30.00
N ASN A 255 11.04 3.53 -31.04
CA ASN A 255 10.35 2.29 -31.39
C ASN A 255 11.27 1.34 -32.22
N ARG A 256 10.83 0.08 -32.49
CA ARG A 256 11.53 -0.93 -33.32
C ARG A 256 11.91 -0.40 -34.70
N GLU A 257 11.07 0.45 -35.29
CA GLU A 257 11.35 1.11 -36.58
C GLU A 257 12.37 2.26 -36.48
N LYS A 258 13.00 2.46 -35.31
CA LYS A 258 13.89 3.60 -34.99
C LYS A 258 13.25 4.97 -35.22
N LYS A 259 11.92 5.04 -35.10
CA LYS A 259 11.15 6.28 -35.09
C LYS A 259 10.78 6.66 -33.66
N TRP A 260 10.83 7.95 -33.37
CA TRP A 260 10.37 8.49 -32.10
C TRP A 260 8.85 8.53 -32.07
N GLU A 261 8.28 7.92 -31.03
CA GLU A 261 6.84 7.90 -30.80
C GLU A 261 6.50 8.66 -29.51
N LYS A 262 5.46 9.49 -29.57
CA LYS A 262 5.01 10.32 -28.44
C LYS A 262 4.28 9.45 -27.42
N MET A 263 4.89 9.28 -26.25
CA MET A 263 4.40 8.44 -25.17
C MET A 263 3.87 9.23 -23.98
N GLY A 264 4.16 10.53 -23.88
CA GLY A 264 3.64 11.32 -22.79
C GLY A 264 3.66 12.82 -23.05
N ARG A 265 2.94 13.53 -22.20
CA ARG A 265 2.88 15.00 -22.16
C ARG A 265 3.13 15.46 -20.74
N TRP A 266 3.87 16.54 -20.61
CA TRP A 266 4.11 17.22 -19.35
C TRP A 266 3.59 18.64 -19.47
N GLU A 267 2.51 18.91 -18.74
CA GLU A 267 1.86 20.21 -18.70
C GLU A 267 1.53 20.57 -17.24
N ASN A 268 1.79 21.82 -16.85
CA ASN A 268 1.47 22.37 -15.52
C ASN A 268 1.98 21.55 -14.32
N GLY A 269 3.14 20.91 -14.45
CA GLY A 269 3.72 20.08 -13.39
C GLY A 269 3.11 18.69 -13.25
N THR A 270 2.28 18.27 -14.21
CA THR A 270 1.67 16.93 -14.24
C THR A 270 2.14 16.15 -15.46
N LEU A 271 2.53 14.90 -15.23
CA LEU A 271 2.92 13.95 -16.28
C LEU A 271 1.71 13.11 -16.70
N GLY A 272 1.27 13.27 -17.94
CA GLY A 272 0.29 12.40 -18.58
C GLY A 272 1.00 11.44 -19.53
N LEU A 273 1.30 10.22 -19.09
CA LEU A 273 1.86 9.17 -19.94
C LEU A 273 0.73 8.34 -20.59
N MET A 274 0.80 8.18 -21.91
CA MET A 274 0.13 7.11 -22.62
C MET A 274 0.90 5.81 -22.34
N PHE A 275 0.21 4.81 -21.80
CA PHE A 275 0.82 3.65 -21.17
C PHE A 275 1.83 2.87 -22.05
N ALA A 276 2.78 2.25 -21.34
CA ALA A 276 3.87 1.33 -21.73
C ALA A 276 5.14 1.97 -22.35
N VAL A 277 5.83 2.82 -21.59
CA VAL A 277 7.27 3.07 -21.82
C VAL A 277 8.09 2.02 -21.06
N TRP A 278 8.08 0.79 -21.57
CA TRP A 278 9.21 -0.11 -21.36
C TRP A 278 9.74 -0.51 -22.74
N PRO A 279 11.07 -0.53 -22.98
CA PRO A 279 11.62 -1.23 -24.13
C PRO A 279 11.18 -2.69 -24.03
N ARG A 280 10.16 -3.13 -24.76
CA ARG A 280 9.77 -4.55 -24.87
C ARG A 280 10.82 -5.39 -25.60
N TYR A 281 12.07 -4.95 -25.67
CA TYR A 281 13.02 -5.31 -26.72
C TYR A 281 14.39 -5.68 -26.15
N ASN A 282 14.81 -6.91 -26.45
CA ASN A 282 16.14 -7.42 -26.17
C ASN A 282 17.20 -6.76 -27.07
N SER A 283 18.45 -6.73 -26.59
CA SER A 283 19.68 -6.19 -27.21
C SER A 283 20.02 -6.70 -28.61
N TYR A 284 19.32 -7.73 -29.13
CA TYR A 284 19.68 -8.43 -30.36
C TYR A 284 18.68 -8.31 -31.50
N GLY A 285 17.59 -7.55 -31.34
CA GLY A 285 16.64 -7.36 -32.45
C GLY A 285 15.89 -8.63 -32.87
N ASP A 286 15.82 -9.65 -32.00
CA ASP A 286 14.92 -10.78 -32.20
C ASP A 286 13.45 -10.38 -31.96
N GLU A 287 12.56 -11.00 -32.75
CA GLU A 287 11.14 -10.68 -32.87
C GLU A 287 10.33 -10.89 -31.58
N ASP A 288 10.85 -11.67 -30.63
CA ASP A 288 10.14 -12.10 -29.43
C ASP A 288 9.93 -10.92 -28.47
N ALA A 289 8.67 -10.56 -28.28
CA ALA A 289 8.25 -9.67 -27.20
C ALA A 289 8.84 -10.19 -25.89
N ASP A 290 9.32 -9.29 -25.04
CA ASP A 290 9.81 -9.56 -23.69
C ASP A 290 8.92 -10.59 -22.95
N GLU A 291 9.22 -11.89 -23.05
CA GLU A 291 8.43 -12.99 -22.45
C GLU A 291 8.37 -12.88 -20.92
N ASN A 292 9.18 -11.97 -20.35
CA ASN A 292 9.32 -11.72 -18.93
C ASN A 292 8.45 -10.57 -18.40
N HIS A 293 7.55 -9.97 -19.20
CA HIS A 293 6.58 -8.99 -18.72
C HIS A 293 5.17 -9.56 -18.65
N LEU A 294 4.61 -9.68 -17.44
CA LEU A 294 3.33 -10.34 -17.20
C LEU A 294 2.23 -9.36 -16.81
N SER A 295 1.08 -9.50 -17.46
CA SER A 295 -0.19 -8.87 -17.09
C SER A 295 -0.87 -9.68 -15.98
N ILE A 296 -1.05 -9.05 -14.82
CA ILE A 296 -1.56 -9.71 -13.61
C ILE A 296 -2.87 -9.06 -13.17
N VAL A 297 -3.91 -9.89 -13.05
CA VAL A 297 -5.22 -9.46 -12.55
C VAL A 297 -5.36 -9.75 -11.05
N THR A 298 -5.94 -8.81 -10.32
CA THR A 298 -6.26 -8.96 -8.89
C THR A 298 -7.65 -8.42 -8.53
N LEU A 299 -8.07 -8.66 -7.29
CA LEU A 299 -9.36 -8.25 -6.74
C LEU A 299 -9.15 -7.69 -5.33
N GLU A 300 -9.87 -6.63 -4.99
CA GLU A 300 -9.87 -6.05 -3.65
C GLU A 300 -10.52 -7.01 -2.64
N GLU A 301 -9.74 -7.50 -1.67
CA GLU A 301 -10.24 -8.32 -0.58
C GLU A 301 -9.31 -8.20 0.65
N LYS A 302 -9.79 -7.59 1.73
CA LYS A 302 -9.02 -7.40 2.96
C LYS A 302 -8.94 -8.71 3.75
N PRO A 303 -7.77 -9.13 4.28
CA PRO A 303 -6.48 -8.42 4.32
C PRO A 303 -5.49 -8.77 3.19
N PHE A 304 -5.91 -9.57 2.20
CA PHE A 304 -5.02 -10.09 1.16
C PHE A 304 -4.59 -9.04 0.13
N VAL A 305 -5.54 -8.24 -0.35
CA VAL A 305 -5.34 -7.13 -1.29
C VAL A 305 -6.20 -5.96 -0.84
N ILE A 306 -5.55 -4.88 -0.48
CA ILE A 306 -6.11 -3.63 0.00
C ILE A 306 -5.83 -2.60 -1.09
N VAL A 307 -6.88 -1.91 -1.54
CA VAL A 307 -6.78 -0.85 -2.54
C VAL A 307 -6.95 0.48 -1.82
N ASP A 308 -5.94 1.32 -1.89
CA ASP A 308 -5.99 2.70 -1.44
C ASP A 308 -5.94 3.65 -2.63
N ASN A 309 -6.47 4.86 -2.45
CA ASN A 309 -6.30 5.91 -3.44
C ASN A 309 -4.87 6.44 -3.40
N VAL A 310 -4.42 6.97 -4.55
CA VAL A 310 -3.16 7.69 -4.67
C VAL A 310 -3.22 8.95 -3.79
N ASP A 311 -2.10 9.31 -3.18
CA ASP A 311 -2.01 10.55 -2.40
C ASP A 311 -2.13 11.78 -3.33
N ILE A 312 -2.95 12.74 -2.92
CA ILE A 312 -3.34 13.90 -3.74
C ILE A 312 -2.15 14.84 -3.97
N LEU A 313 -1.21 14.89 -3.01
CA LEU A 313 -0.08 15.81 -3.08
C LEU A 313 1.06 15.29 -3.96
N THR A 314 1.29 13.97 -3.91
CA THR A 314 2.45 13.33 -4.55
C THR A 314 2.08 12.65 -5.88
N GLY A 315 0.83 12.25 -6.08
CA GLY A 315 0.41 11.54 -7.29
C GLY A 315 1.02 10.14 -7.45
N THR A 316 1.73 9.65 -6.42
CA THR A 316 2.48 8.39 -6.45
C THR A 316 2.08 7.46 -5.30
N CYS A 317 2.44 6.17 -5.43
CA CYS A 317 2.10 5.15 -4.44
C CYS A 317 3.20 5.02 -3.38
N MET A 318 2.81 4.73 -2.13
CA MET A 318 3.79 4.45 -1.07
C MET A 318 4.60 3.18 -1.37
N ARG A 319 5.85 3.09 -0.88
CA ARG A 319 6.79 1.96 -1.15
C ARG A 319 6.23 0.55 -0.87
N ASN A 320 5.35 0.42 0.12
CA ASN A 320 4.73 -0.88 0.44
C ASN A 320 3.58 -1.23 -0.51
N SER A 321 2.99 -0.26 -1.20
CA SER A 321 2.02 -0.48 -2.27
C SER A 321 2.68 -0.67 -3.64
N VAL A 322 1.92 -1.15 -4.61
CA VAL A 322 2.24 -1.21 -6.04
C VAL A 322 1.16 -0.41 -6.77
N PRO A 323 1.51 0.39 -7.78
CA PRO A 323 0.51 0.98 -8.64
C PRO A 323 -0.32 -0.13 -9.32
N CYS A 324 -1.64 -0.01 -9.22
CA CYS A 324 -2.57 -0.91 -9.88
C CYS A 324 -3.66 -0.13 -10.60
N ARG A 325 -4.08 -0.64 -11.76
CA ARG A 325 -5.04 0.06 -12.62
C ARG A 325 -6.46 -0.39 -12.34
N ARG A 326 -7.38 0.57 -12.23
CA ARG A 326 -8.81 0.31 -12.20
C ARG A 326 -9.44 0.86 -13.47
N HIS A 327 -10.03 -0.03 -14.27
CA HIS A 327 -10.77 0.38 -15.45
C HIS A 327 -12.17 0.87 -15.04
N ILE A 328 -12.46 2.14 -15.31
CA ILE A 328 -13.78 2.74 -15.14
C ILE A 328 -14.48 2.73 -16.50
N LYS A 329 -15.67 2.14 -16.55
CA LYS A 329 -16.52 2.21 -17.74
C LYS A 329 -17.25 3.56 -17.71
N ASP A 330 -16.82 4.49 -18.53
CA ASP A 330 -17.59 5.70 -18.80
C ASP A 330 -18.68 5.38 -19.82
N ASN A 331 -19.93 5.74 -19.50
CA ASN A 331 -21.08 5.47 -20.37
C ASN A 331 -21.05 6.25 -21.70
N SER A 332 -20.11 7.20 -21.89
CA SER A 332 -20.10 8.17 -22.99
C SER A 332 -19.00 7.97 -24.04
N THR A 333 -17.99 7.13 -23.81
CA THR A 333 -16.89 6.89 -24.77
C THR A 333 -16.57 5.41 -24.89
N THR A 334 -16.36 4.94 -26.12
CA THR A 334 -15.97 3.55 -26.45
C THR A 334 -14.58 3.16 -25.93
N GLY A 335 -13.87 4.08 -25.26
CA GLY A 335 -12.69 3.81 -24.44
C GLY A 335 -12.97 4.25 -23.01
N GLY A 336 -12.93 3.31 -22.06
CA GLY A 336 -13.02 3.61 -20.63
C GLY A 336 -11.73 4.26 -20.12
N ALA A 337 -11.86 5.09 -19.09
CA ALA A 337 -10.72 5.71 -18.42
C ALA A 337 -10.09 4.74 -17.42
N TYR A 338 -8.76 4.64 -17.42
CA TYR A 338 -8.01 3.91 -16.39
C TYR A 338 -7.62 4.89 -15.29
N VAL A 339 -7.93 4.52 -14.05
CA VAL A 339 -7.50 5.28 -12.86
C VAL A 339 -6.42 4.50 -12.14
N LYS A 340 -5.31 5.18 -11.83
CA LYS A 340 -4.21 4.66 -11.00
C LYS A 340 -4.67 4.58 -9.55
N GLN A 341 -4.48 3.43 -8.92
CA GLN A 341 -4.73 3.19 -7.50
C GLN A 341 -3.50 2.49 -6.89
N CYS A 342 -3.42 2.44 -5.57
CA CYS A 342 -2.30 1.83 -4.87
C CYS A 342 -2.75 0.53 -4.20
N CYS A 343 -2.29 -0.60 -4.72
CA CYS A 343 -2.59 -1.93 -4.18
C CYS A 343 -1.51 -2.36 -3.18
N LYS A 344 -1.91 -2.83 -1.99
CA LYS A 344 -1.01 -3.37 -0.95
C LYS A 344 -1.63 -4.59 -0.28
N GLY A 345 -0.86 -5.37 0.45
CA GLY A 345 -1.38 -6.51 1.23
C GLY A 345 -0.60 -7.79 0.99
N PHE A 346 -1.03 -8.85 1.67
CA PHE A 346 -0.31 -10.13 1.73
C PHE A 346 -0.01 -10.73 0.35
N CYS A 347 -0.98 -10.72 -0.56
CA CYS A 347 -0.78 -11.27 -1.91
C CYS A 347 0.17 -10.41 -2.76
N ILE A 348 0.14 -9.09 -2.56
CA ILE A 348 1.01 -8.15 -3.27
C ILE A 348 2.46 -8.27 -2.79
N ASP A 349 2.67 -8.48 -1.51
CA ASP A 349 4.01 -8.69 -0.95
C ASP A 349 4.63 -10.01 -1.43
N ILE A 350 3.82 -11.07 -1.51
CA ILE A 350 4.23 -12.35 -2.11
C ILE A 350 4.60 -12.14 -3.59
N LEU A 351 3.75 -11.44 -4.36
CA LEU A 351 4.01 -11.16 -5.76
C LEU A 351 5.31 -10.36 -5.95
N LYS A 352 5.54 -9.31 -5.16
CA LYS A 352 6.81 -8.56 -5.16
C LYS A 352 8.01 -9.46 -4.90
N LYS A 353 7.89 -10.40 -3.96
CA LYS A 353 8.98 -11.32 -3.60
C LYS A 353 9.26 -12.33 -4.72
N ILE A 354 8.21 -12.88 -5.33
CA ILE A 354 8.30 -13.80 -6.46
C ILE A 354 8.93 -13.09 -7.66
N ALA A 355 8.45 -11.90 -8.02
CA ALA A 355 8.98 -11.10 -9.13
C ALA A 355 10.47 -10.78 -8.96
N ARG A 356 10.92 -10.42 -7.74
CA ARG A 356 12.34 -10.16 -7.45
C ARG A 356 13.21 -11.42 -7.53
N ASN A 357 12.69 -12.57 -7.11
CA ASN A 357 13.45 -13.82 -7.12
C ASN A 357 13.56 -14.42 -8.52
N VAL A 358 12.47 -14.40 -9.29
CA VAL A 358 12.39 -14.94 -10.66
C VAL A 358 12.87 -13.93 -11.71
N LYS A 359 12.90 -12.63 -11.37
CA LYS A 359 13.32 -11.50 -12.21
C LYS A 359 12.42 -11.27 -13.43
N PHE A 360 11.11 -11.26 -13.21
CA PHE A 360 10.14 -10.80 -14.21
C PHE A 360 9.55 -9.45 -13.80
N THR A 361 9.02 -8.72 -14.77
CA THR A 361 8.29 -7.47 -14.57
C THR A 361 6.79 -7.71 -14.76
N TYR A 362 5.94 -6.88 -14.17
CA TYR A 362 4.50 -7.11 -14.25
C TYR A 362 3.69 -5.83 -14.19
N ASP A 363 2.49 -5.88 -14.78
CA ASP A 363 1.47 -4.84 -14.72
C ASP A 363 0.26 -5.37 -13.96
N LEU A 364 -0.08 -4.71 -12.84
CA LEU A 364 -1.16 -5.11 -11.96
C LEU A 364 -2.43 -4.31 -12.26
N TYR A 365 -3.55 -5.01 -12.46
CA TYR A 365 -4.84 -4.35 -12.64
C TYR A 365 -5.97 -5.04 -11.88
N LEU A 366 -6.98 -4.26 -11.50
CA LEU A 366 -8.16 -4.71 -10.81
C LEU A 366 -9.20 -5.22 -11.80
N VAL A 367 -9.81 -6.37 -11.47
CA VAL A 367 -10.87 -6.97 -12.27
C VAL A 367 -12.07 -6.03 -12.43
N THR A 368 -12.49 -5.81 -13.68
CA THR A 368 -13.60 -4.91 -14.05
C THR A 368 -14.94 -5.24 -13.36
N ASN A 369 -15.19 -6.53 -13.16
CA ASN A 369 -16.46 -7.05 -12.63
C ASN A 369 -16.49 -7.19 -11.11
N GLY A 370 -15.37 -6.94 -10.41
CA GLY A 370 -15.28 -7.06 -8.94
C GLY A 370 -15.59 -8.45 -8.37
N LYS A 371 -15.37 -9.52 -9.14
CA LYS A 371 -15.71 -10.91 -8.76
C LYS A 371 -14.56 -11.87 -9.04
N HIS A 372 -14.36 -12.89 -8.20
CA HIS A 372 -13.34 -13.93 -8.42
C HIS A 372 -13.57 -14.74 -9.69
N GLY A 373 -14.81 -15.05 -10.01
CA GLY A 373 -15.18 -15.73 -11.25
C GLY A 373 -16.02 -16.98 -11.04
N LYS A 374 -17.07 -17.10 -11.86
CA LYS A 374 -18.08 -18.15 -11.87
C LYS A 374 -18.47 -18.45 -13.31
N LYS A 375 -18.76 -19.72 -13.58
CA LYS A 375 -19.32 -20.17 -14.84
C LYS A 375 -20.82 -19.82 -14.89
N ILE A 376 -21.20 -18.91 -15.78
CA ILE A 376 -22.60 -18.52 -16.05
C ILE A 376 -22.87 -18.80 -17.52
N ASN A 377 -23.90 -19.59 -17.84
CA ASN A 377 -24.25 -19.95 -19.22
C ASN A 377 -23.04 -20.48 -20.02
N ASN A 378 -22.26 -21.38 -19.41
CA ASN A 378 -21.00 -21.92 -19.94
C ASN A 378 -19.86 -20.93 -20.19
N MET A 379 -20.02 -19.63 -19.88
CA MET A 379 -18.95 -18.64 -19.98
C MET A 379 -18.38 -18.30 -18.60
N TRP A 380 -17.07 -18.09 -18.53
CA TRP A 380 -16.40 -17.64 -17.32
C TRP A 380 -16.41 -16.12 -17.23
N ASN A 381 -16.61 -15.61 -16.01
CA ASN A 381 -16.53 -14.19 -15.70
C ASN A 381 -15.50 -13.93 -14.60
N GLY A 382 -15.36 -12.66 -14.21
CA GLY A 382 -14.47 -12.25 -13.13
C GLY A 382 -12.99 -12.51 -13.44
N MET A 383 -12.19 -12.68 -12.39
CA MET A 383 -10.75 -12.89 -12.48
C MET A 383 -10.38 -14.14 -13.29
N VAL A 384 -11.09 -15.26 -13.07
CA VAL A 384 -10.91 -16.50 -13.86
C VAL A 384 -11.19 -16.26 -15.34
N GLY A 385 -12.23 -15.48 -15.67
CA GLY A 385 -12.55 -15.15 -17.06
C GLY A 385 -11.42 -14.38 -17.76
N GLU A 386 -10.83 -13.39 -17.09
CA GLU A 386 -9.72 -12.60 -17.65
C GLU A 386 -8.51 -13.47 -18.02
N VAL A 387 -8.19 -14.48 -17.20
CA VAL A 387 -7.11 -15.45 -17.49
C VAL A 387 -7.49 -16.39 -18.64
N VAL A 388 -8.70 -16.94 -18.63
CA VAL A 388 -9.18 -17.85 -19.69
C VAL A 388 -9.20 -17.16 -21.06
N TYR A 389 -9.57 -15.88 -21.11
CA TYR A 389 -9.57 -15.09 -22.35
C TYR A 389 -8.20 -14.48 -22.70
N LYS A 390 -7.12 -14.87 -22.00
CA LYS A 390 -5.75 -14.37 -22.20
C LYS A 390 -5.62 -12.84 -22.14
N LYS A 391 -6.42 -12.20 -21.29
CA LYS A 391 -6.27 -10.77 -20.97
C LYS A 391 -5.27 -10.53 -19.83
N ALA A 392 -5.10 -11.54 -18.98
CA ALA A 392 -4.03 -11.64 -17.99
C ALA A 392 -3.32 -12.99 -18.15
N GLU A 393 -2.00 -13.04 -17.99
CA GLU A 393 -1.27 -14.32 -17.87
C GLU A 393 -1.42 -14.93 -16.48
N MET A 394 -1.58 -14.11 -15.44
CA MET A 394 -1.66 -14.58 -14.05
C MET A 394 -2.76 -13.87 -13.25
N ALA A 395 -3.39 -14.62 -12.35
CA ALA A 395 -4.34 -14.11 -11.38
C ALA A 395 -3.78 -14.25 -9.97
N VAL A 396 -3.76 -13.16 -9.21
CA VAL A 396 -3.24 -13.14 -7.83
C VAL A 396 -4.32 -12.62 -6.88
N GLY A 397 -4.61 -13.39 -5.83
CA GLY A 397 -5.57 -13.01 -4.80
C GLY A 397 -6.02 -14.20 -3.96
N SER A 398 -7.06 -14.00 -3.18
CA SER A 398 -7.79 -14.98 -2.35
C SER A 398 -8.66 -15.93 -3.19
N LEU A 399 -8.12 -16.50 -4.27
CA LEU A 399 -8.84 -17.41 -5.15
C LEU A 399 -8.83 -18.83 -4.58
N THR A 400 -10.00 -19.34 -4.20
CA THR A 400 -10.13 -20.72 -3.71
C THR A 400 -10.01 -21.75 -4.85
N ILE A 401 -9.20 -22.79 -4.63
CA ILE A 401 -9.04 -23.95 -5.52
C ILE A 401 -10.34 -24.77 -5.51
N ASN A 402 -10.85 -25.10 -6.69
CA ASN A 402 -12.04 -25.94 -6.87
C ASN A 402 -11.88 -26.78 -8.14
N GLU A 403 -12.57 -27.93 -8.22
CA GLU A 403 -12.55 -28.85 -9.37
C GLU A 403 -12.86 -28.11 -10.68
N GLU A 404 -14.01 -27.44 -10.76
CA GLU A 404 -14.42 -26.73 -11.98
C GLU A 404 -13.46 -25.61 -12.42
N ARG A 405 -12.72 -25.00 -11.48
CA ARG A 405 -11.72 -23.98 -11.82
C ARG A 405 -10.43 -24.63 -12.30
N SER A 406 -10.05 -25.76 -11.70
CA SER A 406 -8.85 -26.51 -12.05
C SER A 406 -8.96 -27.19 -13.42
N GLU A 407 -10.18 -27.35 -13.94
CA GLU A 407 -10.41 -27.81 -15.32
C GLU A 407 -10.05 -26.75 -16.38
N VAL A 408 -10.00 -25.47 -16.03
CA VAL A 408 -9.82 -24.36 -16.99
C VAL A 408 -8.58 -23.52 -16.75
N ILE A 409 -8.03 -23.53 -15.54
CA ILE A 409 -6.81 -22.83 -15.15
C ILE A 409 -5.96 -23.73 -14.25
N ASP A 410 -4.64 -23.58 -14.36
CA ASP A 410 -3.70 -24.27 -13.49
C ASP A 410 -3.49 -23.47 -12.19
N PHE A 411 -3.41 -24.18 -11.07
CA PHE A 411 -3.17 -23.60 -9.75
C PHE A 411 -1.76 -23.86 -9.26
N SER A 412 -1.18 -22.89 -8.57
CA SER A 412 0.03 -23.10 -7.77
C SER A 412 -0.27 -23.91 -6.51
N VAL A 413 0.78 -24.31 -5.79
CA VAL A 413 0.65 -24.81 -4.42
C VAL A 413 -0.02 -23.73 -3.55
N PRO A 414 -1.04 -24.06 -2.74
CA PRO A 414 -1.68 -23.09 -1.85
C PRO A 414 -0.68 -22.58 -0.81
N PHE A 415 -0.66 -21.26 -0.60
CA PHE A 415 0.25 -20.61 0.35
C PHE A 415 -0.39 -20.36 1.74
N VAL A 416 -1.72 -20.50 1.86
CA VAL A 416 -2.45 -20.52 3.13
C VAL A 416 -3.49 -21.63 3.06
N GLU A 417 -3.49 -22.49 4.07
CA GLU A 417 -4.56 -23.47 4.26
C GLU A 417 -5.79 -22.74 4.81
N THR A 418 -6.80 -22.57 3.95
CA THR A 418 -8.10 -22.01 4.33
C THR A 418 -9.21 -23.01 4.03
N GLY A 419 -10.21 -23.05 4.90
CA GLY A 419 -11.40 -23.89 4.75
C GLY A 419 -12.68 -23.13 5.04
N ILE A 420 -13.82 -23.79 4.84
CA ILE A 420 -15.13 -23.23 5.21
C ILE A 420 -15.25 -23.33 6.74
N SER A 421 -15.39 -22.18 7.40
CA SER A 421 -15.62 -22.08 8.84
C SER A 421 -16.89 -21.29 9.13
N VAL A 422 -17.41 -21.45 10.35
CA VAL A 422 -18.62 -20.75 10.81
C VAL A 422 -18.18 -19.69 11.82
N MET A 423 -18.70 -18.47 11.65
CA MET A 423 -18.53 -17.39 12.61
C MET A 423 -19.86 -17.14 13.34
N VAL A 424 -19.82 -17.22 14.67
CA VAL A 424 -20.99 -16.98 15.54
C VAL A 424 -20.64 -15.94 16.61
N SER A 425 -21.63 -15.18 17.06
CA SER A 425 -21.47 -14.32 18.24
C SER A 425 -21.29 -15.20 19.48
N ARG A 426 -20.28 -14.91 20.29
CA ARG A 426 -20.17 -15.53 21.62
C ARG A 426 -21.38 -15.13 22.46
N SER A 427 -22.10 -16.11 22.99
CA SER A 427 -23.06 -15.86 24.07
C SER A 427 -22.36 -16.08 25.40
N ASN A 428 -22.52 -15.12 26.31
CA ASN A 428 -22.19 -15.32 27.70
C ASN A 428 -23.10 -16.44 28.22
N GLY A 429 -22.49 -17.51 28.74
CA GLY A 429 -23.24 -18.59 29.39
C GLY A 429 -24.06 -18.02 30.54
N THR A 430 -25.29 -18.49 30.69
CA THR A 430 -26.04 -18.25 31.93
C THR A 430 -25.48 -19.16 33.00
N VAL A 431 -25.15 -18.61 34.18
CA VAL A 431 -24.75 -19.40 35.33
C VAL A 431 -25.84 -20.44 35.62
N SER A 432 -25.47 -21.71 35.70
CA SER A 432 -26.40 -22.79 36.03
C SER A 432 -27.05 -22.50 37.39
N PRO A 433 -28.37 -22.72 37.58
CA PRO A 433 -28.99 -22.57 38.90
C PRO A 433 -28.38 -23.49 39.98
N SER A 434 -27.64 -24.53 39.57
CA SER A 434 -26.90 -25.47 40.44
C SER A 434 -25.49 -24.99 40.83
N ALA A 435 -25.02 -23.88 40.27
CA ALA A 435 -23.66 -23.36 40.47
C ALA A 435 -23.26 -23.14 41.94
N PHE A 436 -24.21 -23.00 42.86
CA PHE A 436 -23.92 -22.85 44.28
C PHE A 436 -23.51 -24.16 44.98
N LEU A 437 -23.85 -25.33 44.42
CA LEU A 437 -23.45 -26.64 44.97
C LEU A 437 -22.18 -27.19 44.32
N GLU A 438 -21.87 -26.75 43.11
CA GLU A 438 -20.69 -27.17 42.33
C GLU A 438 -19.31 -26.88 42.98
N PRO A 439 -19.10 -25.90 43.89
CA PRO A 439 -17.79 -25.65 44.50
C PRO A 439 -17.25 -26.80 45.35
N PHE A 440 -18.13 -27.69 45.83
CA PHE A 440 -17.75 -28.90 46.56
C PHE A 440 -18.44 -30.12 45.99
N SER A 441 -17.64 -31.17 45.75
CA SER A 441 -18.18 -32.46 45.35
C SER A 441 -19.12 -33.04 46.42
N ALA A 442 -20.09 -33.86 45.99
CA ALA A 442 -21.06 -34.49 46.89
C ALA A 442 -20.40 -35.27 48.05
N SER A 443 -19.20 -35.82 47.85
CA SER A 443 -18.46 -36.52 48.90
C SER A 443 -18.01 -35.58 50.04
N VAL A 444 -17.58 -34.35 49.72
CA VAL A 444 -17.16 -33.35 50.73
C VAL A 444 -18.34 -32.91 51.58
N TRP A 445 -19.51 -32.70 50.96
CA TRP A 445 -20.75 -32.37 51.67
C TRP A 445 -21.15 -33.46 52.66
N VAL A 446 -21.09 -34.73 52.24
CA VAL A 446 -21.38 -35.89 53.11
C VAL A 446 -20.37 -36.00 54.24
N MET A 447 -19.08 -35.83 53.94
CA MET A 447 -18.01 -35.86 54.97
C MET A 447 -18.21 -34.78 56.03
N MET A 448 -18.67 -33.58 55.64
CA MET A 448 -18.88 -32.48 56.57
C MET A 448 -20.11 -32.70 57.46
N PHE A 449 -21.29 -32.93 56.88
CA PHE A 449 -22.55 -33.02 57.64
C PHE A 449 -22.70 -34.33 58.42
N VAL A 450 -22.22 -35.45 57.87
CA VAL A 450 -22.48 -36.78 58.43
C VAL A 450 -21.33 -37.25 59.29
N MET A 451 -20.08 -37.11 58.83
CA MET A 451 -18.94 -37.70 59.54
C MET A 451 -18.35 -36.74 60.56
N LEU A 452 -17.92 -35.54 60.13
CA LEU A 452 -17.18 -34.64 61.00
C LEU A 452 -18.06 -33.99 62.07
N LEU A 453 -19.30 -33.60 61.73
CA LEU A 453 -20.23 -32.98 62.68
C LEU A 453 -20.71 -33.96 63.76
N ILE A 454 -21.07 -35.19 63.40
CA ILE A 454 -21.56 -36.19 64.35
C ILE A 454 -20.43 -36.66 65.28
N VAL A 455 -19.24 -36.91 64.75
CA VAL A 455 -18.08 -37.34 65.55
C VAL A 455 -17.67 -36.28 66.57
N THR A 456 -17.63 -35.01 66.16
CA THR A 456 -17.31 -33.89 67.08
C THR A 456 -18.41 -33.66 68.11
N ALA A 457 -19.68 -33.81 67.74
CA ALA A 457 -20.79 -33.74 68.69
C ALA A 457 -20.75 -34.85 69.75
N ILE A 458 -20.43 -36.08 69.36
CA ILE A 458 -20.25 -37.21 70.27
C ILE A 458 -19.05 -36.97 71.18
N ALA A 459 -17.92 -36.49 70.64
CA ALA A 459 -16.73 -36.19 71.44
C ALA A 459 -16.99 -35.09 72.48
N VAL A 460 -17.64 -33.99 72.10
CA VAL A 460 -18.02 -32.91 73.03
C VAL A 460 -18.94 -33.44 74.12
N PHE A 461 -19.92 -34.27 73.77
CA PHE A 461 -20.83 -34.90 74.73
C PHE A 461 -20.10 -35.85 75.69
N LEU A 462 -19.22 -36.73 75.21
CA LEU A 462 -18.47 -37.66 76.04
C LEU A 462 -17.53 -36.94 77.01
N PHE A 463 -16.80 -35.92 76.56
CA PHE A 463 -15.91 -35.16 77.44
C PHE A 463 -16.68 -34.29 78.44
N GLU A 464 -17.90 -33.88 78.12
CA GLU A 464 -18.77 -33.18 79.07
C GLU A 464 -19.45 -34.14 80.08
N PHE A 465 -19.64 -35.40 79.70
CA PHE A 465 -20.11 -36.47 80.57
C PHE A 465 -19.02 -36.91 81.59
N ILE A 466 -17.77 -37.06 81.13
CA ILE A 466 -16.64 -37.56 81.94
C ILE A 466 -15.99 -36.44 82.78
N SER A 467 -16.11 -35.18 82.38
CA SER A 467 -15.47 -34.07 83.09
C SER A 467 -16.04 -33.89 84.51
N PRO A 468 -15.18 -33.79 85.55
CA PRO A 468 -15.60 -33.57 86.94
C PRO A 468 -16.27 -32.20 87.18
N LEU A 469 -16.17 -31.28 86.22
CA LEU A 469 -16.86 -29.98 86.18
C LEU A 469 -18.09 -29.98 85.25
N GLY A 470 -18.33 -31.10 84.57
CA GLY A 470 -19.44 -31.32 83.64
C GLY A 470 -20.64 -32.02 84.30
N PHE A 471 -21.39 -32.78 83.50
CA PHE A 471 -22.72 -33.35 83.77
C PHE A 471 -22.91 -33.95 85.18
N ASN A 472 -21.84 -34.50 85.76
CA ASN A 472 -21.82 -35.20 87.04
C ASN A 472 -21.98 -34.32 88.30
N ARG A 473 -21.78 -33.00 88.24
CA ARG A 473 -21.94 -32.15 89.45
C ARG A 473 -23.38 -31.71 89.71
N ASN A 474 -24.22 -31.62 88.68
CA ASN A 474 -25.64 -31.23 88.83
C ASN A 474 -26.53 -32.35 89.39
N LEU A 475 -26.11 -33.63 89.27
CA LEU A 475 -26.80 -34.75 89.92
C LEU A 475 -26.33 -34.96 91.38
N ALA A 476 -25.07 -34.64 91.70
CA ALA A 476 -24.51 -34.80 93.05
C ALA A 476 -24.78 -33.59 93.98
N GLN A 477 -24.87 -32.37 93.46
CA GLN A 477 -25.35 -31.18 94.19
C GLN A 477 -26.78 -30.89 93.76
N GLY A 478 -27.77 -31.45 94.46
CA GLY A 478 -29.20 -31.29 94.18
C GLY A 478 -29.67 -29.83 94.17
N LYS A 479 -29.48 -29.14 93.05
CA LYS A 479 -30.00 -27.79 92.81
C LYS A 479 -30.63 -27.73 91.42
N ASP A 480 -31.95 -27.50 91.46
CA ASP A 480 -32.91 -27.16 90.41
C ASP A 480 -33.31 -28.27 89.41
N PRO A 481 -34.58 -28.78 89.46
CA PRO A 481 -35.16 -29.70 88.48
C PRO A 481 -35.29 -29.15 87.06
N HIS A 482 -34.89 -27.90 86.81
CA HIS A 482 -34.98 -27.20 85.52
C HIS A 482 -33.61 -26.63 85.07
N GLY A 483 -32.51 -27.26 85.45
CA GLY A 483 -31.19 -27.00 84.86
C GLY A 483 -31.12 -27.59 83.43
N PRO A 484 -30.59 -26.88 82.43
CA PRO A 484 -30.57 -27.38 81.06
C PRO A 484 -29.56 -28.51 80.94
N SER A 485 -30.06 -29.73 80.80
CA SER A 485 -29.25 -30.87 80.38
C SER A 485 -28.63 -30.56 79.02
N PHE A 486 -27.30 -30.58 78.92
CA PHE A 486 -26.59 -30.49 77.65
C PHE A 486 -26.71 -31.84 76.94
N THR A 487 -27.77 -32.00 76.14
CA THR A 487 -28.05 -33.23 75.38
C THR A 487 -27.21 -33.30 74.11
N ILE A 488 -27.00 -34.50 73.56
CA ILE A 488 -26.34 -34.68 72.24
C ILE A 488 -27.00 -33.80 71.17
N GLY A 489 -28.32 -33.65 71.19
CA GLY A 489 -29.05 -32.75 70.28
C GLY A 489 -28.65 -31.28 70.43
N LYS A 490 -28.40 -30.78 71.66
CA LYS A 490 -27.89 -29.41 71.87
C LYS A 490 -26.43 -29.27 71.43
N ALA A 491 -25.61 -30.32 71.57
CA ALA A 491 -24.24 -30.35 71.06
C ALA A 491 -24.18 -30.30 69.53
N VAL A 492 -24.98 -31.14 68.85
CA VAL A 492 -25.15 -31.14 67.39
C VAL A 492 -25.65 -29.78 66.91
N TRP A 493 -26.66 -29.22 67.57
CA TRP A 493 -27.24 -27.92 67.21
C TRP A 493 -26.26 -26.76 67.40
N LEU A 494 -25.46 -26.79 68.49
CA LEU A 494 -24.39 -25.82 68.74
C LEU A 494 -23.30 -25.89 67.65
N LEU A 495 -22.81 -27.10 67.33
CA LEU A 495 -21.75 -27.30 66.33
C LEU A 495 -22.24 -26.99 64.92
N TRP A 496 -23.50 -27.29 64.60
CA TRP A 496 -24.14 -26.91 63.34
C TRP A 496 -24.26 -25.38 63.21
N GLY A 497 -24.67 -24.69 64.28
CA GLY A 497 -24.69 -23.22 64.33
C GLY A 497 -23.32 -22.58 64.06
N LEU A 498 -22.26 -23.16 64.64
CA LEU A 498 -20.88 -22.71 64.43
C LEU A 498 -20.40 -22.87 62.98
N VAL A 499 -20.81 -23.93 62.26
CA VAL A 499 -20.46 -24.15 60.85
C VAL A 499 -20.99 -23.03 59.95
N PHE A 500 -22.20 -22.54 60.21
CA PHE A 500 -22.82 -21.47 59.44
C PHE A 500 -22.50 -20.07 59.97
N ASN A 501 -21.53 -19.93 60.87
CA ASN A 501 -21.17 -18.67 61.51
C ASN A 501 -22.37 -17.96 62.17
N ASN A 502 -23.35 -18.73 62.68
CA ASN A 502 -24.56 -18.22 63.32
C ASN A 502 -24.45 -18.41 64.83
N SER A 503 -24.69 -17.34 65.60
CA SER A 503 -24.75 -17.42 67.06
C SER A 503 -26.10 -18.01 67.51
N VAL A 504 -26.14 -19.32 67.72
CA VAL A 504 -27.32 -19.97 68.28
C VAL A 504 -27.34 -19.76 69.81
N PRO A 505 -28.47 -19.43 70.44
CA PRO A 505 -28.59 -19.25 71.88
C PRO A 505 -28.58 -20.61 72.61
N VAL A 506 -27.48 -21.35 72.50
CA VAL A 506 -27.22 -22.58 73.26
C VAL A 506 -26.13 -22.28 74.27
N GLN A 507 -26.26 -22.84 75.48
CA GLN A 507 -25.28 -22.67 76.54
C GLN A 507 -23.96 -23.33 76.15
N ASN A 508 -22.86 -22.57 76.27
CA ASN A 508 -21.51 -23.07 76.01
C ASN A 508 -21.14 -24.19 76.99
N PRO A 509 -20.38 -25.22 76.54
CA PRO A 509 -19.99 -26.33 77.39
C PRO A 509 -19.12 -25.85 78.56
N LYS A 510 -19.31 -26.43 79.75
CA LYS A 510 -18.63 -25.98 80.97
C LYS A 510 -17.20 -26.54 81.11
N GLY A 511 -16.94 -27.73 80.59
CA GLY A 511 -15.64 -28.41 80.67
C GLY A 511 -14.54 -27.70 79.86
N THR A 512 -13.33 -27.61 80.41
CA THR A 512 -12.16 -27.01 79.74
C THR A 512 -11.78 -27.75 78.45
N THR A 513 -11.81 -29.08 78.46
CA THR A 513 -11.55 -29.93 77.28
C THR A 513 -12.60 -29.73 76.18
N SER A 514 -13.89 -29.69 76.53
CA SER A 514 -14.97 -29.44 75.58
C SER A 514 -14.90 -28.04 74.97
N LYS A 515 -14.49 -27.02 75.74
CA LYS A 515 -14.22 -25.66 75.21
C LYS A 515 -13.07 -25.66 74.19
N PHE A 516 -12.01 -26.41 74.44
CA PHE A 516 -10.90 -26.54 73.49
C PHE A 516 -11.35 -27.22 72.19
N ILE A 517 -12.10 -28.33 72.29
CA ILE A 517 -12.65 -29.04 71.11
C ILE A 517 -13.59 -28.14 70.30
N VAL A 518 -14.49 -27.40 70.96
CA VAL A 518 -15.37 -26.43 70.29
C VAL A 518 -14.57 -25.29 69.64
N SER A 519 -13.47 -24.84 70.25
CA SER A 519 -12.59 -23.83 69.65
C SER A 519 -11.88 -24.33 68.40
N VAL A 520 -11.40 -25.58 68.38
CA VAL A 520 -10.78 -26.20 67.20
C VAL A 520 -11.83 -26.41 66.10
N TRP A 521 -13.04 -26.84 66.46
CA TRP A 521 -14.16 -26.95 65.52
C TRP A 521 -14.55 -25.59 64.92
N ALA A 522 -14.61 -24.54 65.74
CA ALA A 522 -14.90 -23.19 65.27
C ALA A 522 -13.82 -22.68 64.27
N PHE A 523 -12.54 -22.99 64.53
CA PHE A 523 -11.46 -22.68 63.59
C PHE A 523 -11.62 -23.44 62.26
N PHE A 524 -11.95 -24.73 62.32
CA PHE A 524 -12.24 -25.53 61.13
C PHE A 524 -13.46 -25.00 60.34
N ALA A 525 -14.53 -24.62 61.03
CA ALA A 525 -15.73 -24.03 60.42
C ALA A 525 -15.42 -22.73 59.66
N VAL A 526 -14.58 -21.86 60.22
CA VAL A 526 -14.15 -20.63 59.54
C VAL A 526 -13.31 -20.93 58.29
N ILE A 527 -12.37 -21.89 58.37
CA ILE A 527 -11.59 -22.33 57.20
C ILE A 527 -12.50 -22.93 56.12
N PHE A 528 -13.46 -23.76 56.51
CA PHE A 528 -14.41 -24.37 55.59
C PHE A 528 -15.26 -23.30 54.88
N LEU A 529 -15.80 -22.33 55.63
CA LEU A 529 -16.56 -21.22 55.07
C LEU A 529 -15.70 -20.36 54.13
N ALA A 530 -14.47 -20.04 54.52
CA ALA A 530 -13.54 -19.28 53.69
C ALA A 530 -13.14 -20.02 52.40
N SER A 531 -12.98 -21.34 52.47
CA SER A 531 -12.70 -22.18 51.30
C SER A 531 -13.90 -22.27 50.36
N TYR A 532 -15.12 -22.39 50.91
CA TYR A 532 -16.35 -22.36 50.12
C TYR A 532 -16.51 -21.03 49.38
N THR A 533 -16.35 -19.91 50.08
CA THR A 533 -16.49 -18.59 49.47
C THR A 533 -15.40 -18.32 48.44
N ALA A 534 -14.17 -18.77 48.69
CA ALA A 534 -13.07 -18.69 47.71
C ALA A 534 -13.34 -19.52 46.46
N ASN A 535 -13.79 -20.77 46.60
CA ASN A 535 -14.07 -21.64 45.46
C ASN A 535 -15.30 -21.20 44.66
N LEU A 536 -16.35 -20.73 45.34
CA LEU A 536 -17.52 -20.14 44.67
C LEU A 536 -17.11 -18.88 43.91
N ALA A 537 -16.32 -17.99 44.51
CA ALA A 537 -15.82 -16.81 43.82
C ALA A 537 -14.94 -17.18 42.61
N ALA A 538 -14.05 -18.16 42.75
CA ALA A 538 -13.23 -18.66 41.65
C ALA A 538 -14.08 -19.22 40.51
N PHE A 539 -15.15 -19.96 40.83
CA PHE A 539 -16.10 -20.49 39.84
C PHE A 539 -16.89 -19.38 39.15
N MET A 540 -17.39 -18.39 39.89
CA MET A 540 -18.13 -17.26 39.32
C MET A 540 -17.27 -16.34 38.44
N ILE A 541 -15.95 -16.30 38.65
CA ILE A 541 -15.01 -15.55 37.81
C ILE A 541 -14.71 -16.31 36.50
N GLN A 542 -14.84 -17.63 36.48
CA GLN A 542 -14.63 -18.40 35.26
C GLN A 542 -15.79 -18.14 34.29
N GLU A 543 -15.55 -17.29 33.29
CA GLU A 543 -16.44 -17.15 32.14
C GLU A 543 -16.38 -18.44 31.32
N GLU A 544 -17.34 -19.32 31.51
CA GLU A 544 -17.48 -20.51 30.66
C GLU A 544 -18.08 -20.09 29.31
N PHE A 545 -17.22 -20.04 28.29
CA PHE A 545 -17.63 -19.81 26.92
C PHE A 545 -18.25 -21.10 26.36
N VAL A 546 -19.57 -21.10 26.20
CA VAL A 546 -20.25 -22.21 25.53
C VAL A 546 -20.20 -21.97 24.02
N ASP A 547 -19.50 -22.84 23.30
CA ASP A 547 -19.54 -22.85 21.84
C ASP A 547 -20.98 -23.11 21.38
N GLN A 548 -21.57 -22.13 20.70
CA GLN A 548 -22.96 -22.23 20.26
C GLN A 548 -23.15 -23.31 19.19
N VAL A 549 -22.12 -23.65 18.42
CA VAL A 549 -22.22 -24.55 17.28
C VAL A 549 -20.94 -25.38 17.16
N THR A 550 -21.12 -26.69 16.99
CA THR A 550 -19.99 -27.65 16.90
C THR A 550 -19.42 -27.75 15.48
N GLY A 551 -20.23 -27.46 14.46
CA GLY A 551 -19.81 -27.47 13.05
C GLY A 551 -20.98 -27.40 12.09
N LEU A 552 -20.70 -27.56 10.79
CA LEU A 552 -21.72 -27.46 9.73
C LEU A 552 -22.78 -28.58 9.79
N SER A 553 -22.40 -29.76 10.31
CA SER A 553 -23.29 -30.91 10.46
C SER A 553 -24.22 -30.82 11.67
N ASP A 554 -24.16 -29.75 12.46
CA ASP A 554 -25.04 -29.53 13.60
C ASP A 554 -26.51 -29.53 13.16
N LYS A 555 -27.40 -30.11 13.99
CA LYS A 555 -28.85 -30.11 13.78
C LYS A 555 -29.40 -28.69 13.63
N LYS A 556 -28.76 -27.69 14.23
CA LYS A 556 -29.11 -26.27 14.08
C LYS A 556 -29.07 -25.79 12.62
N PHE A 557 -28.13 -26.31 11.82
CA PHE A 557 -28.04 -25.98 10.40
C PHE A 557 -28.93 -26.85 9.51
N GLN A 558 -29.11 -28.12 9.89
CA GLN A 558 -29.92 -29.06 9.10
C GLN A 558 -31.42 -28.79 9.25
N SER A 559 -31.89 -28.45 10.45
CA SER A 559 -33.30 -28.17 10.76
C SER A 559 -33.44 -26.86 11.55
N PRO A 560 -33.37 -25.69 10.89
CA PRO A 560 -33.33 -24.39 11.59
C PRO A 560 -34.60 -24.06 12.38
N TYR A 561 -35.72 -24.66 11.98
CA TYR A 561 -37.03 -24.49 12.60
C TYR A 561 -37.26 -25.37 13.84
N SER A 562 -36.36 -26.32 14.14
CA SER A 562 -36.51 -27.16 15.35
C SER A 562 -36.17 -26.42 16.64
N TYR A 563 -35.58 -25.23 16.53
CA TYR A 563 -35.23 -24.36 17.65
C TYR A 563 -36.10 -23.11 17.63
N SER A 564 -36.49 -22.63 18.82
CA SER A 564 -37.23 -21.38 18.99
C SER A 564 -36.39 -20.39 19.79
N PRO A 565 -36.06 -19.19 19.25
CA PRO A 565 -36.34 -18.72 17.89
C PRO A 565 -35.55 -19.48 16.80
N PRO A 566 -35.99 -19.45 15.53
CA PRO A 566 -35.29 -20.14 14.43
C PRO A 566 -33.85 -19.66 14.25
N PHE A 567 -32.93 -20.60 14.06
CA PHE A 567 -31.50 -20.30 13.91
C PHE A 567 -31.20 -19.74 12.51
N ARG A 568 -30.78 -18.47 12.42
CA ARG A 568 -30.52 -17.79 11.14
C ARG A 568 -29.05 -17.91 10.77
N PHE A 569 -28.78 -18.21 9.50
CA PHE A 569 -27.43 -18.23 8.94
C PHE A 569 -27.46 -17.89 7.46
N GLY A 570 -26.37 -17.30 6.97
CA GLY A 570 -26.24 -16.78 5.63
C GLY A 570 -24.79 -16.80 5.16
N THR A 571 -24.59 -16.63 3.86
CA THR A 571 -23.27 -16.47 3.25
C THR A 571 -23.33 -15.39 2.17
N VAL A 572 -22.18 -15.03 1.62
CA VAL A 572 -22.08 -14.10 0.48
C VAL A 572 -22.49 -14.84 -0.80
N PRO A 573 -23.43 -14.31 -1.60
CA PRO A 573 -23.90 -14.96 -2.81
C PRO A 573 -22.82 -14.95 -3.89
N ASN A 574 -22.89 -15.93 -4.79
CA ASN A 574 -21.95 -16.20 -5.88
C ASN A 574 -20.53 -16.55 -5.44
N GLY A 575 -20.31 -16.93 -4.18
CA GLY A 575 -19.05 -17.46 -3.67
C GLY A 575 -18.85 -18.95 -3.94
N SER A 576 -17.63 -19.44 -3.71
CA SER A 576 -17.32 -20.88 -3.75
C SER A 576 -18.05 -21.63 -2.64
N THR A 577 -18.17 -21.05 -1.44
CA THR A 577 -18.91 -21.60 -0.30
C THR A 577 -20.39 -21.86 -0.61
N GLU A 578 -21.09 -20.87 -1.19
CA GLU A 578 -22.49 -21.02 -1.58
C GLU A 578 -22.66 -22.17 -2.58
N ARG A 579 -21.77 -22.27 -3.58
CA ARG A 579 -21.82 -23.31 -4.59
C ARG A 579 -21.57 -24.70 -4.01
N ASN A 580 -20.61 -24.82 -3.10
CA ASN A 580 -20.32 -26.06 -2.38
C ASN A 580 -21.56 -26.51 -1.56
N ILE A 581 -22.16 -25.60 -0.78
CA ILE A 581 -23.37 -25.88 -0.01
C ILE A 581 -24.54 -26.24 -0.92
N ARG A 582 -24.70 -25.57 -2.07
CA ARG A 582 -25.76 -25.89 -3.05
C ARG A 582 -25.61 -27.31 -3.63
N LYS A 583 -24.38 -27.78 -3.88
CA LYS A 583 -24.11 -29.12 -4.41
C LYS A 583 -24.28 -30.21 -3.33
N ASN A 584 -23.81 -29.95 -2.12
CA ASN A 584 -23.77 -30.95 -1.05
C ASN A 584 -25.00 -30.94 -0.10
N TYR A 585 -25.60 -29.78 0.14
CA TYR A 585 -26.68 -29.58 1.12
C TYR A 585 -27.82 -28.70 0.55
N PRO A 586 -28.66 -29.23 -0.36
CA PRO A 586 -29.68 -28.44 -1.06
C PRO A 586 -30.74 -27.82 -0.14
N ASN A 587 -31.18 -28.55 0.89
CA ASN A 587 -32.16 -28.05 1.87
C ASN A 587 -31.59 -26.87 2.69
N MET A 588 -30.32 -26.98 3.09
CA MET A 588 -29.60 -25.90 3.78
C MET A 588 -29.47 -24.67 2.88
N HIS A 589 -29.15 -24.86 1.60
CA HIS A 589 -29.06 -23.77 0.63
C HIS A 589 -30.40 -23.03 0.46
N GLN A 590 -31.52 -23.75 0.34
CA GLN A 590 -32.85 -23.12 0.22
C GLN A 590 -33.18 -22.24 1.44
N TYR A 591 -32.83 -22.67 2.65
CA TYR A 591 -33.00 -21.83 3.84
C TYR A 591 -32.07 -20.61 3.82
N MET A 592 -30.78 -20.85 3.54
CA MET A 592 -29.72 -19.84 3.54
C MET A 592 -29.96 -18.69 2.55
N THR A 593 -30.58 -18.96 1.39
CA THR A 593 -30.86 -17.94 0.36
C THR A 593 -31.68 -16.76 0.84
N LYS A 594 -32.50 -16.94 1.89
CA LYS A 594 -33.31 -15.87 2.48
C LYS A 594 -32.49 -14.88 3.31
N TYR A 595 -31.28 -15.27 3.73
CA TYR A 595 -30.41 -14.52 4.65
C TYR A 595 -29.04 -14.21 4.03
N HIS A 596 -28.95 -14.19 2.69
CA HIS A 596 -27.73 -13.81 1.98
C HIS A 596 -27.26 -12.40 2.32
N GLN A 597 -25.95 -12.24 2.47
CA GLN A 597 -25.32 -10.96 2.80
C GLN A 597 -24.64 -10.37 1.57
N LYS A 598 -24.68 -9.05 1.41
CA LYS A 598 -24.10 -8.37 0.24
C LYS A 598 -22.57 -8.39 0.26
N GLY A 599 -21.97 -8.27 1.43
CA GLY A 599 -20.52 -8.26 1.62
C GLY A 599 -20.10 -8.64 3.03
N VAL A 600 -18.79 -8.77 3.22
CA VAL A 600 -18.20 -9.22 4.50
C VAL A 600 -18.43 -8.19 5.61
N GLN A 601 -18.35 -6.89 5.32
CA GLN A 601 -18.57 -5.84 6.32
C GLN A 601 -20.01 -5.82 6.83
N ASP A 602 -20.99 -5.90 5.93
CA ASP A 602 -22.41 -5.96 6.31
C ASP A 602 -22.72 -7.20 7.16
N ALA A 603 -22.14 -8.35 6.80
CA ALA A 603 -22.27 -9.59 7.57
C ALA A 603 -21.69 -9.44 8.99
N LEU A 604 -20.53 -8.80 9.13
CA LEU A 604 -19.91 -8.53 10.43
C LEU A 604 -20.74 -7.57 11.28
N VAL A 605 -21.33 -6.53 10.67
CA VAL A 605 -22.22 -5.61 11.38
C VAL A 605 -23.45 -6.35 11.91
N GLN A 606 -24.10 -7.17 11.08
CA GLN A 606 -25.26 -7.96 11.51
C GLN A 606 -24.93 -8.94 12.65
N LEU A 607 -23.78 -9.63 12.57
CA LEU A 607 -23.33 -10.51 13.64
C LEU A 607 -23.08 -9.77 14.97
N LYS A 608 -22.66 -8.50 14.90
CA LYS A 608 -22.45 -7.67 16.10
C LYS A 608 -23.76 -7.11 16.66
N THR A 609 -24.73 -6.79 15.79
CA THR A 609 -26.00 -6.17 16.20
C THR A 609 -27.06 -7.16 16.71
N LYS A 610 -26.80 -8.48 16.61
CA LYS A 610 -27.67 -9.62 16.97
C LYS A 610 -28.97 -9.74 16.18
#